data_AF-A0A0D2CIH9-F1
#
_entry.id   AF-A0A0D2CIH9-F1
#
_cell.length_a   1.000
_cell.length_b   1.000
_cell.length_c   1.000
_cell.angle_alpha   90.00
_cell.angle_beta   90.00
_cell.angle_gamma   90.00
#
_symmetry.space_group_name_H-M   'P 1'
#
loop_
_entity.id
_entity.type
_entity.pdbx_description
1 polymer ?
#
loop_
_entity_poly.entity_id
_entity_poly.type
_entity_poly.pdbx_seq_one_letter_code
_entity_poly.pdbx_strand_id
1 'polypeptide(L)'
;MLDRVTSVADFHDSNVFLFWTVLRVASYRHPTFNHVFQLTSQPYEQLLTTHLLSPIRDFRTIQAILIFCHWPNTGSHQSRDPSWQYCGIAMNAALQMGLDQRQPEMLYPGIGGTTNVHQMSVFSRRMTWLTCFNTSTSLSVWLGIRPHLSSPSQLNATSSMAKEPNVPRSFLVQVEIQRQVVQYSNALSGYVDSGTCCTLQNLFNNELDTLCSAYGDVWSPRLEIQHLGAKLYLLSLCLTVTSRRRSRPGDLDRTYATDLARVSIQLGLPSAVSLIHTISQLNRESATPGHRQGLVVHYPKFYFRLVVFAVVFLMKFLRAAPGAAREDRELASSHIATAHRLFASFGPARDFVRVAEVMADMARNLGVDDAPRDSADAVETRLGASLLYDTMGRLRGSSRRSGESDDGSAPSAASAGIEARGSDDAGTVLHNAAEMDFSLWCSPGTSSNAVSEPQPNLEDGLDCFRWMSDDMLAEMLNL
;
A
#
# COMPACT_ATOMS: atom_id res chain seq x y z
N MET A 1 -6.61 9.93 18.42
CA MET A 1 -7.93 10.14 17.79
C MET A 1 -9.06 9.82 18.76
N LEU A 2 -8.96 8.76 19.56
CA LEU A 2 -9.98 8.42 20.56
C LEU A 2 -9.93 9.36 21.77
N ASP A 3 -11.11 9.71 22.30
CA ASP A 3 -11.22 10.38 23.60
C ASP A 3 -10.79 9.42 24.72
N ARG A 4 -10.43 9.98 25.89
CA ARG A 4 -9.99 9.19 27.03
C ARG A 4 -11.16 8.36 27.55
N VAL A 5 -11.00 7.03 27.53
CA VAL A 5 -11.98 6.08 28.06
C VAL A 5 -11.86 6.02 29.60
N THR A 6 -12.98 6.23 30.29
CA THR A 6 -13.07 6.16 31.77
C THR A 6 -13.39 4.75 32.28
N SER A 7 -14.17 3.98 31.52
CA SER A 7 -14.57 2.60 31.84
C SER A 7 -14.77 1.79 30.56
N VAL A 8 -14.45 0.49 30.62
CA VAL A 8 -14.61 -0.45 29.49
C VAL A 8 -16.09 -0.67 29.15
N ALA A 9 -16.95 -0.76 30.16
CA ALA A 9 -18.39 -0.93 29.98
C ALA A 9 -19.00 0.32 29.31
N ASP A 10 -18.69 1.50 29.85
CA ASP A 10 -19.16 2.77 29.26
C ASP A 10 -18.67 2.94 27.81
N PHE A 11 -17.46 2.47 27.50
CA PHE A 11 -16.93 2.51 26.14
C PHE A 11 -17.70 1.60 25.19
N HIS A 12 -17.97 0.36 25.61
CA HIS A 12 -18.81 -0.58 24.85
C HIS A 12 -20.20 0.01 24.59
N ASP A 13 -20.84 0.55 25.64
CA ASP A 13 -22.20 1.07 25.56
C ASP A 13 -22.28 2.38 24.76
N SER A 14 -21.20 3.16 24.72
CA SER A 14 -21.15 4.40 23.93
C SER A 14 -21.12 4.17 22.41
N ASN A 15 -20.35 3.17 21.94
CA ASN A 15 -20.33 2.75 20.55
C ASN A 15 -19.75 1.33 20.43
N VAL A 16 -20.66 0.38 20.25
CA VAL A 16 -20.36 -1.06 20.13
C VAL A 16 -19.38 -1.34 18.99
N PHE A 17 -19.54 -0.70 17.83
CA PHE A 17 -18.68 -0.93 16.67
C PHE A 17 -17.23 -0.52 16.91
N LEU A 18 -17.01 0.70 17.40
CA LEU A 18 -15.69 1.20 17.73
C LEU A 18 -15.01 0.35 18.82
N PHE A 19 -15.76 -0.06 19.84
CA PHE A 19 -15.27 -0.98 20.87
C PHE A 19 -14.73 -2.27 20.25
N TRP A 20 -15.54 -2.96 19.42
CA TRP A 20 -15.15 -4.21 18.80
C TRP A 20 -14.00 -4.02 17.80
N THR A 21 -13.92 -2.89 17.10
CA THR A 21 -12.77 -2.57 16.24
C THR A 21 -11.48 -2.47 17.04
N VAL A 22 -11.48 -1.74 18.15
CA VAL A 22 -10.29 -1.59 19.00
C VAL A 22 -9.88 -2.94 19.60
N LEU A 23 -10.85 -3.71 20.12
CA LEU A 23 -10.59 -5.04 20.66
C LEU A 23 -10.01 -5.99 19.60
N ARG A 24 -10.56 -5.95 18.39
CA ARG A 24 -10.07 -6.73 17.25
C ARG A 24 -8.63 -6.39 16.92
N VAL A 25 -8.30 -5.10 16.79
CA VAL A 25 -6.93 -4.65 16.49
C VAL A 25 -5.97 -4.98 17.63
N ALA A 26 -6.38 -4.84 18.88
CA ALA A 26 -5.56 -5.21 20.04
C ALA A 26 -5.31 -6.73 20.12
N SER A 27 -6.30 -7.54 19.71
CA SER A 27 -6.19 -9.00 19.66
C SER A 27 -5.41 -9.48 18.44
N TYR A 28 -5.26 -8.63 17.41
CA TYR A 28 -4.62 -8.99 16.16
C TYR A 28 -3.16 -9.40 16.37
N ARG A 29 -2.88 -10.68 16.08
CA ARG A 29 -1.57 -11.32 16.23
C ARG A 29 -1.04 -11.33 17.67
N HIS A 30 -1.88 -11.04 18.66
CA HIS A 30 -1.47 -11.02 20.06
C HIS A 30 -1.14 -12.46 20.53
N PRO A 31 0.02 -12.71 21.18
CA PRO A 31 0.46 -14.06 21.55
C PRO A 31 -0.60 -14.84 22.36
N THR A 32 -1.24 -14.16 23.31
CA THR A 32 -2.29 -14.77 24.17
C THR A 32 -3.70 -14.71 23.58
N PHE A 33 -4.08 -13.59 22.92
CA PHE A 33 -5.47 -13.29 22.57
C PHE A 33 -5.78 -13.47 21.08
N ASN A 34 -4.88 -14.07 20.30
CA ASN A 34 -5.13 -14.33 18.87
C ASN A 34 -6.38 -15.21 18.64
N HIS A 35 -6.73 -16.09 19.58
CA HIS A 35 -7.96 -16.87 19.52
C HIS A 35 -9.23 -15.97 19.54
N VAL A 36 -9.19 -14.85 20.27
CA VAL A 36 -10.28 -13.86 20.31
C VAL A 36 -10.45 -13.20 18.94
N PHE A 37 -9.35 -12.88 18.26
CA PHE A 37 -9.40 -12.34 16.90
C PHE A 37 -10.10 -13.31 15.93
N GLN A 38 -9.80 -14.60 16.02
CA GLN A 38 -10.44 -15.64 15.20
C GLN A 38 -11.94 -15.76 15.50
N LEU A 39 -12.31 -15.87 16.78
CA LEU A 39 -13.71 -15.97 17.22
C LEU A 39 -14.56 -14.75 16.80
N THR A 40 -13.96 -13.57 16.79
CA THR A 40 -14.66 -12.32 16.45
C THR A 40 -14.63 -11.99 14.95
N SER A 41 -13.99 -12.79 14.09
CA SER A 41 -13.83 -12.46 12.66
C SER A 41 -15.15 -12.31 11.92
N GLN A 42 -15.94 -13.37 11.87
CA GLN A 42 -17.21 -13.36 11.14
C GLN A 42 -18.24 -12.38 11.75
N PRO A 43 -18.46 -12.35 13.08
CA PRO A 43 -19.40 -11.38 13.66
C PRO A 43 -19.00 -9.92 13.41
N TYR A 44 -17.70 -9.63 13.45
CA TYR A 44 -17.21 -8.28 13.17
C TYR A 44 -17.38 -7.90 11.69
N GLU A 45 -17.17 -8.82 10.75
CA GLU A 45 -17.39 -8.56 9.32
C GLU A 45 -18.86 -8.24 9.01
N GLN A 46 -19.80 -8.91 9.69
CA GLN A 46 -21.23 -8.58 9.62
C GLN A 46 -21.50 -7.18 10.17
N LEU A 47 -20.98 -6.88 11.38
CA LEU A 47 -21.13 -5.56 12.01
C LEU A 47 -20.55 -4.44 11.13
N LEU A 48 -19.36 -4.65 10.57
CA LEU A 48 -18.72 -3.74 9.63
C LEU A 48 -19.61 -3.51 8.41
N THR A 49 -20.11 -4.57 7.78
CA THR A 49 -20.99 -4.49 6.61
C THR A 49 -22.25 -3.67 6.89
N THR A 50 -22.91 -3.91 8.03
CA THR A 50 -24.09 -3.14 8.46
C THR A 50 -23.79 -1.66 8.57
N HIS A 51 -22.64 -1.28 9.14
CA HIS A 51 -22.25 0.13 9.27
C HIS A 51 -21.84 0.78 7.94
N LEU A 52 -21.22 0.02 7.03
CA LEU A 52 -20.81 0.54 5.72
C LEU A 52 -21.98 0.76 4.77
N LEU A 53 -23.04 -0.05 4.87
CA LEU A 53 -24.24 0.06 4.05
C LEU A 53 -25.26 1.07 4.59
N SER A 54 -25.06 1.57 5.81
CA SER A 54 -25.95 2.53 6.47
C SER A 54 -25.38 3.95 6.41
N PRO A 55 -26.22 5.00 6.40
CA PRO A 55 -25.76 6.37 6.54
C PRO A 55 -24.96 6.56 7.83
N ILE A 56 -23.69 6.96 7.71
CA ILE A 56 -22.81 7.19 8.85
C ILE A 56 -23.15 8.55 9.48
N ARG A 57 -23.76 8.50 10.67
CA ARG A 57 -24.13 9.71 11.44
C ARG A 57 -23.34 9.88 12.75
N ASP A 58 -22.59 8.85 13.14
CA ASP A 58 -21.73 8.84 14.32
C ASP A 58 -20.25 8.96 13.91
N PHE A 59 -19.55 9.95 14.46
CA PHE A 59 -18.12 10.14 14.22
C PHE A 59 -17.28 8.96 14.74
N ARG A 60 -17.74 8.25 15.77
CA ARG A 60 -17.06 7.05 16.30
C ARG A 60 -17.04 5.92 15.28
N THR A 61 -18.04 5.84 14.40
CA THR A 61 -18.04 4.91 13.26
C THR A 61 -16.96 5.28 12.26
N ILE A 62 -16.75 6.58 11.98
CA ILE A 62 -15.62 7.05 11.15
C ILE A 62 -14.29 6.64 11.80
N GLN A 63 -14.14 6.88 13.09
CA GLN A 63 -12.94 6.51 13.85
C GLN A 63 -12.66 4.99 13.77
N ALA A 64 -13.69 4.17 13.91
CA ALA A 64 -13.60 2.72 13.79
C ALA A 64 -13.13 2.30 12.38
N ILE A 65 -13.75 2.84 11.34
CA ILE A 65 -13.36 2.57 9.95
C ILE A 65 -11.89 2.95 9.70
N LEU A 66 -11.46 4.13 10.15
CA LEU A 66 -10.06 4.59 10.00
C LEU A 66 -9.08 3.67 10.72
N ILE A 67 -9.39 3.24 11.95
CA ILE A 67 -8.56 2.27 12.68
C ILE A 67 -8.48 0.98 11.86
N PHE A 68 -9.60 0.48 11.34
CA PHE A 68 -9.61 -0.73 10.53
C PHE A 68 -8.74 -0.61 9.26
N CYS A 69 -8.73 0.54 8.58
CA CYS A 69 -7.86 0.78 7.41
C CYS A 69 -6.35 0.64 7.71
N HIS A 70 -5.94 0.80 8.96
CA HIS A 70 -4.54 0.63 9.37
C HIS A 70 -4.19 -0.84 9.69
N TRP A 71 -5.18 -1.67 10.03
CA TRP A 71 -5.04 -3.09 10.31
C TRP A 71 -6.11 -3.91 9.58
N PRO A 72 -6.11 -3.90 8.24
CA PRO A 72 -7.16 -4.55 7.47
C PRO A 72 -7.08 -6.07 7.62
N ASN A 73 -8.25 -6.72 7.61
CA ASN A 73 -8.36 -8.17 7.48
C ASN A 73 -8.21 -8.57 6.01
N THR A 74 -7.04 -8.33 5.43
CA THR A 74 -6.70 -9.02 4.19
C THR A 74 -6.45 -10.46 4.57
N GLY A 75 -7.37 -11.37 4.20
CA GLY A 75 -7.16 -12.82 4.34
C GLY A 75 -5.96 -13.28 3.51
N SER A 76 -6.07 -14.41 2.81
CA SER A 76 -4.95 -14.95 2.01
C SER A 76 -4.50 -14.07 0.84
N HIS A 77 -5.19 -12.98 0.49
CA HIS A 77 -4.85 -12.12 -0.64
C HIS A 77 -4.92 -10.63 -0.30
N GLN A 78 -3.81 -9.89 -0.47
CA GLN A 78 -3.78 -8.43 -0.26
C GLN A 78 -4.50 -7.66 -1.37
N SER A 79 -4.71 -8.30 -2.52
CA SER A 79 -5.49 -7.77 -3.65
C SER A 79 -6.92 -7.38 -3.30
N ARG A 80 -7.48 -8.07 -2.29
CA ARG A 80 -8.84 -7.84 -1.79
C ARG A 80 -8.90 -6.83 -0.65
N ASP A 81 -7.82 -6.08 -0.39
CA ASP A 81 -7.79 -5.05 0.65
C ASP A 81 -8.78 -3.92 0.35
N PRO A 82 -9.92 -3.82 1.09
CA PRO A 82 -10.93 -2.81 0.82
C PRO A 82 -10.64 -1.48 1.55
N SER A 83 -9.45 -1.32 2.14
CA SER A 83 -9.09 -0.14 2.94
C SER A 83 -9.26 1.17 2.18
N TRP A 84 -9.05 1.19 0.86
CA TRP A 84 -9.25 2.39 0.07
C TRP A 84 -10.73 2.80 0.00
N GLN A 85 -11.59 1.86 -0.31
CA GLN A 85 -13.05 2.05 -0.37
C GLN A 85 -13.57 2.49 1.00
N TYR A 86 -13.13 1.82 2.06
CA TYR A 86 -13.48 2.17 3.44
C TYR A 86 -13.00 3.57 3.82
N CYS A 87 -11.77 3.94 3.43
CA CYS A 87 -11.27 5.29 3.62
C CYS A 87 -12.13 6.32 2.87
N GLY A 88 -12.59 6.01 1.66
CA GLY A 88 -13.49 6.89 0.90
C GLY A 88 -14.85 7.10 1.58
N ILE A 89 -15.44 6.02 2.12
CA ILE A 89 -16.68 6.10 2.92
C ILE A 89 -16.46 6.99 4.16
N ALA A 90 -15.36 6.77 4.89
CA ALA A 90 -15.01 7.57 6.07
C ALA A 90 -14.75 9.05 5.73
N MET A 91 -14.05 9.34 4.63
CA MET A 91 -13.81 10.70 4.13
C MET A 91 -15.12 11.41 3.78
N ASN A 92 -16.01 10.75 3.04
CA ASN A 92 -17.30 11.33 2.64
C ASN A 92 -18.19 11.59 3.85
N ALA A 93 -18.26 10.66 4.81
CA ALA A 93 -19.00 10.86 6.05
C ALA A 93 -18.42 12.04 6.86
N ALA A 94 -17.09 12.14 6.95
CA ALA A 94 -16.42 13.25 7.64
C ALA A 94 -16.73 14.62 7.00
N LEU A 95 -16.78 14.69 5.66
CA LEU A 95 -17.16 15.90 4.93
C LEU A 95 -18.64 16.25 5.14
N GLN A 96 -19.55 15.27 5.07
CA GLN A 96 -20.98 15.50 5.34
C GLN A 96 -21.25 15.97 6.78
N MET A 97 -20.39 15.59 7.72
CA MET A 97 -20.43 16.04 9.11
C MET A 97 -19.69 17.38 9.34
N GLY A 98 -19.09 17.97 8.31
CA GLY A 98 -18.34 19.23 8.41
C GLY A 98 -17.08 19.13 9.27
N LEU A 99 -16.43 17.96 9.37
CA LEU A 99 -15.25 17.78 10.22
C LEU A 99 -14.01 18.53 9.69
N ASP A 100 -14.00 18.87 8.40
CA ASP A 100 -12.97 19.64 7.71
C ASP A 100 -13.06 21.15 8.02
N GLN A 101 -14.23 21.60 8.45
CA GLN A 101 -14.48 23.01 8.74
C GLN A 101 -13.88 23.43 10.09
N ARG A 102 -13.47 24.70 10.17
CA ARG A 102 -12.91 25.28 11.41
C ARG A 102 -13.94 25.29 12.54
N GLN A 103 -15.18 25.63 12.22
CA GLN A 103 -16.32 25.61 13.13
C GLN A 103 -17.24 24.45 12.76
N PRO A 104 -17.87 23.77 13.73
CA PRO A 104 -18.84 22.73 13.41
C PRO A 104 -20.00 23.39 12.65
N GLU A 105 -20.37 22.83 11.51
CA GLU A 105 -21.52 23.31 10.75
C GLU A 105 -22.77 23.16 11.63
N MET A 106 -23.47 24.27 11.88
CA MET A 106 -24.77 24.26 12.55
C MET A 106 -25.82 23.81 11.53
N LEU A 107 -25.77 22.53 11.14
CA LEU A 107 -26.77 21.95 10.27
C LEU A 107 -28.13 22.01 10.99
N TYR A 108 -29.09 22.72 10.40
CA TYR A 108 -30.45 22.81 10.95
C TYR A 108 -31.01 21.38 11.15
N PRO A 109 -31.59 21.05 12.33
CA PRO A 109 -32.09 19.71 12.65
C PRO A 109 -33.21 19.16 11.74
N GLY A 110 -33.64 19.91 10.73
CA GLY A 110 -34.88 19.67 9.99
C GLY A 110 -34.79 18.82 8.72
N ILE A 111 -33.60 18.59 8.13
CA ILE A 111 -33.50 17.94 6.80
C ILE A 111 -32.68 16.63 6.81
N GLY A 112 -31.87 16.39 7.83
CA GLY A 112 -31.12 15.14 7.98
C GLY A 112 -30.89 14.88 9.45
N GLY A 113 -31.42 13.77 9.97
CA GLY A 113 -31.47 13.48 11.40
C GLY A 113 -30.18 13.80 12.17
N THR A 114 -30.35 14.22 13.42
CA THR A 114 -29.30 14.71 14.33
C THR A 114 -27.99 13.94 14.20
N THR A 115 -26.97 14.54 13.58
CA THR A 115 -25.59 14.04 13.70
C THR A 115 -25.11 14.34 15.12
N ASN A 116 -24.32 13.45 15.69
CA ASN A 116 -23.80 13.62 17.04
C ASN A 116 -22.51 14.47 17.07
N VAL A 117 -22.26 15.28 16.04
CA VAL A 117 -21.09 16.18 15.94
C VAL A 117 -21.06 17.14 17.14
N HIS A 118 -22.22 17.57 17.64
CA HIS A 118 -22.31 18.44 18.81
C HIS A 118 -21.83 17.77 20.12
N GLN A 119 -21.80 16.43 20.17
CA GLN A 119 -21.26 15.67 21.30
C GLN A 119 -19.73 15.46 21.18
N MET A 120 -19.14 15.76 20.03
CA MET A 120 -17.74 15.54 19.74
C MET A 120 -16.88 16.68 20.31
N SER A 121 -15.82 16.33 21.04
CA SER A 121 -14.84 17.32 21.49
C SER A 121 -14.14 17.98 20.29
N VAL A 122 -13.75 19.26 20.42
CA VAL A 122 -12.98 19.95 19.36
C VAL A 122 -11.69 19.19 19.03
N PHE A 123 -11.06 18.58 20.04
CA PHE A 123 -9.90 17.71 19.89
C PHE A 123 -10.22 16.49 19.01
N SER A 124 -11.26 15.72 19.36
CA SER A 124 -11.66 14.53 18.60
C SER A 124 -12.05 14.86 17.18
N ARG A 125 -12.76 15.98 16.95
CA ARG A 125 -13.08 16.46 15.60
C ARG A 125 -11.83 16.61 14.74
N ARG A 126 -10.89 17.43 15.22
CA ARG A 126 -9.63 17.73 14.51
C ARG A 126 -8.81 16.46 14.31
N MET A 127 -8.64 15.65 15.35
CA MET A 127 -7.88 14.41 15.25
C MET A 127 -8.50 13.43 14.27
N THR A 128 -9.82 13.34 14.20
CA THR A 128 -10.52 12.44 13.26
C THR A 128 -10.30 12.92 11.83
N TRP A 129 -10.53 14.21 11.55
CA TRP A 129 -10.29 14.79 10.23
C TRP A 129 -8.84 14.62 9.76
N LEU A 130 -7.87 14.98 10.60
CA LEU A 130 -6.45 14.84 10.28
C LEU A 130 -6.04 13.36 10.09
N THR A 131 -6.67 12.43 10.82
CA THR A 131 -6.47 10.99 10.62
C THR A 131 -7.06 10.53 9.28
N CYS A 132 -8.25 11.02 8.89
CA CYS A 132 -8.82 10.78 7.56
C CYS A 132 -7.84 11.18 6.46
N PHE A 133 -7.31 12.41 6.54
CA PHE A 133 -6.32 12.92 5.59
C PHE A 133 -5.07 12.03 5.54
N ASN A 134 -4.46 11.74 6.69
CA ASN A 134 -3.24 10.93 6.76
C ASN A 134 -3.46 9.50 6.21
N THR A 135 -4.59 8.88 6.54
CA THR A 135 -4.95 7.53 6.08
C THR A 135 -5.16 7.52 4.57
N SER A 136 -5.91 8.49 4.04
CA SER A 136 -6.14 8.68 2.62
C SER A 136 -4.82 8.83 1.87
N THR A 137 -3.92 9.70 2.32
CA THR A 137 -2.62 9.92 1.66
C THR A 137 -1.75 8.67 1.70
N SER A 138 -1.67 7.98 2.84
CA SER A 138 -0.88 6.75 2.98
C SER A 138 -1.37 5.63 2.05
N LEU A 139 -2.69 5.44 1.94
CA LEU A 139 -3.28 4.47 1.01
C LEU A 139 -3.05 4.87 -0.45
N SER A 140 -3.17 6.15 -0.77
CA SER A 140 -2.97 6.69 -2.12
C SER A 140 -1.55 6.48 -2.64
N VAL A 141 -0.57 6.75 -1.78
CA VAL A 141 0.87 6.53 -2.03
C VAL A 141 1.14 5.09 -2.42
N TRP A 142 0.54 4.15 -1.69
CA TRP A 142 0.72 2.73 -1.91
C TRP A 142 0.00 2.22 -3.17
N LEU A 143 -1.22 2.70 -3.42
CA LEU A 143 -2.04 2.34 -4.59
C LEU A 143 -1.64 3.06 -5.89
N GLY A 144 -0.79 4.10 -5.80
CA GLY A 144 -0.43 4.92 -6.94
C GLY A 144 -1.59 5.75 -7.50
N ILE A 145 -2.49 6.20 -6.63
CA ILE A 145 -3.67 7.00 -7.00
C ILE A 145 -3.61 8.36 -6.32
N ARG A 146 -4.48 9.29 -6.74
CA ARG A 146 -4.55 10.61 -6.11
C ARG A 146 -5.32 10.54 -4.78
N PRO A 147 -4.82 11.20 -3.71
CA PRO A 147 -5.56 11.34 -2.46
C PRO A 147 -6.88 12.10 -2.63
N HIS A 148 -7.86 11.76 -1.78
CA HIS A 148 -9.18 12.39 -1.75
C HIS A 148 -9.12 13.93 -1.63
N LEU A 149 -8.13 14.45 -0.90
CA LEU A 149 -7.86 15.88 -0.78
C LEU A 149 -6.59 16.22 -1.54
N SER A 150 -6.71 17.14 -2.49
CA SER A 150 -5.63 17.46 -3.43
C SER A 150 -5.49 18.95 -3.73
N SER A 151 -6.49 19.79 -3.41
CA SER A 151 -6.42 21.21 -3.75
C SER A 151 -5.51 21.98 -2.78
N PRO A 152 -4.79 23.03 -3.25
CA PRO A 152 -3.96 23.86 -2.37
C PRO A 152 -4.74 24.48 -1.20
N SER A 153 -5.99 24.89 -1.43
CA SER A 153 -6.84 25.46 -0.36
C SER A 153 -7.17 24.42 0.71
N GLN A 154 -7.49 23.17 0.33
CA GLN A 154 -7.73 22.07 1.27
C GLN A 154 -6.48 21.71 2.07
N LEU A 155 -5.31 21.68 1.42
CA LEU A 155 -4.03 21.39 2.08
C LEU A 155 -3.67 22.50 3.09
N ASN A 156 -3.89 23.76 2.74
CA ASN A 156 -3.67 24.89 3.63
C ASN A 156 -4.62 24.88 4.84
N ALA A 157 -5.90 24.56 4.61
CA ALA A 157 -6.87 24.39 5.69
C ALA A 157 -6.46 23.25 6.64
N THR A 158 -6.00 22.13 6.10
CA THR A 158 -5.51 20.98 6.87
C THR A 158 -4.27 21.32 7.69
N SER A 159 -3.29 22.03 7.10
CA SER A 159 -2.10 22.54 7.82
C SER A 159 -2.49 23.48 8.96
N SER A 160 -3.41 24.41 8.69
CA SER A 160 -3.92 25.32 9.70
C SER A 160 -4.59 24.59 10.86
N MET A 161 -5.35 23.53 10.58
CA MET A 161 -5.99 22.72 11.62
C MET A 161 -4.98 21.92 12.44
N ALA A 162 -3.91 21.42 11.81
CA ALA A 162 -2.85 20.68 12.49
C ALA A 162 -2.00 21.56 13.42
N LYS A 163 -1.88 22.87 13.14
CA LYS A 163 -1.12 23.84 13.94
C LYS A 163 -1.86 24.34 15.18
N GLU A 164 -3.11 23.94 15.37
CA GLU A 164 -3.89 24.29 16.55
C GLU A 164 -3.31 23.66 17.83
N PRO A 165 -3.41 24.35 19.00
CA PRO A 165 -2.72 23.94 20.23
C PRO A 165 -3.16 22.57 20.79
N ASN A 166 -4.35 22.10 20.42
CA ASN A 166 -4.88 20.82 20.89
C ASN A 166 -4.30 19.62 20.13
N VAL A 167 -3.59 19.82 19.01
CA VAL A 167 -3.03 18.73 18.21
C VAL A 167 -1.62 18.40 18.72
N PRO A 168 -1.30 17.11 19.02
CA PRO A 168 0.05 16.74 19.44
C PRO A 168 1.09 17.11 18.39
N ARG A 169 2.22 17.70 18.80
CA ARG A 169 3.28 18.14 17.89
C ARG A 169 3.82 17.03 16.99
N SER A 170 3.95 15.80 17.51
CA SER A 170 4.37 14.65 16.69
C SER A 170 3.40 14.35 15.56
N PHE A 171 2.10 14.46 15.82
CA PHE A 171 1.06 14.24 14.82
C PHE A 171 0.96 15.40 13.83
N LEU A 172 1.19 16.64 14.26
CA LEU A 172 1.35 17.78 13.37
C LEU A 172 2.46 17.52 12.34
N VAL A 173 3.63 17.08 12.78
CA VAL A 173 4.77 16.80 11.87
C VAL A 173 4.41 15.71 10.87
N GLN A 174 3.75 14.64 11.33
CA GLN A 174 3.23 13.60 10.44
C GLN A 174 2.27 14.15 9.37
N VAL A 175 1.34 15.03 9.75
CA VAL A 175 0.42 15.68 8.81
C VAL A 175 1.17 16.57 7.81
N GLU A 176 2.17 17.33 8.25
CA GLU A 176 2.98 18.17 7.35
C GLU A 176 3.80 17.34 6.34
N ILE A 177 4.36 16.20 6.76
CA ILE A 177 5.01 15.25 5.84
C ILE A 177 4.01 14.79 4.77
N GLN A 178 2.82 14.32 5.19
CA GLN A 178 1.79 13.89 4.22
C GLN A 178 1.33 15.03 3.32
N ARG A 179 1.21 16.25 3.85
CA ARG A 179 0.83 17.44 3.07
C ARG A 179 1.84 17.74 1.96
N GLN A 180 3.13 17.69 2.26
CA GLN A 180 4.19 17.84 1.25
C GLN A 180 4.11 16.72 0.21
N VAL A 181 3.89 15.47 0.61
CA VAL A 181 3.69 14.36 -0.33
C VAL A 181 2.56 14.66 -1.30
N VAL A 182 1.38 15.09 -0.84
CA VAL A 182 0.26 15.44 -1.72
C VAL A 182 0.59 16.61 -2.63
N GLN A 183 1.16 17.68 -2.07
CA GLN A 183 1.52 18.90 -2.81
C GLN A 183 2.45 18.59 -3.98
N TYR A 184 3.55 17.88 -3.72
CA TYR A 184 4.54 17.54 -4.75
C TYR A 184 4.04 16.46 -5.70
N SER A 185 3.24 15.51 -5.23
CA SER A 185 2.60 14.54 -6.11
C SER A 185 1.69 15.21 -7.13
N ASN A 186 0.95 16.24 -6.72
CA ASN A 186 0.08 17.01 -7.60
C ASN A 186 0.87 17.91 -8.55
N ALA A 187 1.95 18.54 -8.07
CA ALA A 187 2.82 19.35 -8.93
C ALA A 187 3.56 18.52 -9.99
N LEU A 188 3.96 17.29 -9.65
CA LEU A 188 4.59 16.33 -10.56
C LEU A 188 3.56 15.55 -11.40
N SER A 189 2.29 15.60 -11.02
CA SER A 189 1.17 14.96 -11.74
C SER A 189 0.83 15.78 -12.99
N GLY A 190 1.43 15.45 -14.12
CA GLY A 190 1.06 16.05 -15.40
C GLY A 190 2.19 16.03 -16.42
N TYR A 191 2.14 16.96 -17.36
CA TYR A 191 3.22 17.20 -18.30
C TYR A 191 4.23 18.17 -17.70
N VAL A 192 5.26 17.62 -17.05
CA VAL A 192 6.34 18.38 -16.40
C VAL A 192 7.63 18.12 -17.18
N ASP A 193 8.39 19.16 -17.51
CA ASP A 193 9.72 19.05 -18.13
C ASP A 193 10.77 18.60 -17.12
N SER A 194 11.88 18.03 -17.61
CA SER A 194 12.89 17.47 -16.72
C SER A 194 13.56 18.55 -15.86
N GLY A 195 13.66 19.80 -16.34
CA GLY A 195 14.17 20.93 -15.58
C GLY A 195 13.26 21.30 -14.39
N THR A 196 11.95 21.41 -14.63
CA THR A 196 10.96 21.61 -13.56
C THR A 196 10.93 20.42 -12.59
N CYS A 197 11.03 19.19 -13.09
CA CYS A 197 11.11 17.99 -12.24
C CYS A 197 12.35 18.02 -11.34
N CYS A 198 13.50 18.43 -11.85
CA CYS A 198 14.74 18.60 -11.07
C CYS A 198 14.60 19.66 -9.98
N THR A 199 13.97 20.80 -10.33
CA THR A 199 13.74 21.90 -9.38
C THR A 199 12.80 21.46 -8.25
N LEU A 200 11.69 20.81 -8.58
CA LEU A 200 10.76 20.24 -7.60
C LEU A 200 11.44 19.18 -6.74
N GLN A 201 12.31 18.36 -7.32
CA GLN A 201 13.09 17.37 -6.58
C GLN A 201 13.96 18.00 -5.50
N ASN A 202 14.72 19.04 -5.85
CA ASN A 202 15.56 19.72 -4.88
C ASN A 202 14.71 20.42 -3.81
N LEU A 203 13.58 21.02 -4.21
CA LEU A 203 12.69 21.72 -3.28
C LEU A 203 12.07 20.77 -2.24
N PHE A 204 11.47 19.65 -2.67
CA PHE A 204 10.85 18.74 -1.71
C PHE A 204 11.88 18.08 -0.80
N ASN A 205 13.10 17.79 -1.29
CA ASN A 205 14.15 17.22 -0.44
C ASN A 205 14.54 18.22 0.66
N ASN A 206 14.79 19.48 0.29
CA ASN A 206 15.13 20.53 1.24
C ASN A 206 14.01 20.80 2.25
N GLU A 207 12.75 20.85 1.79
CA GLU A 207 11.61 21.10 2.68
C GLU A 207 11.34 19.94 3.65
N LEU A 208 11.49 18.69 3.19
CA LEU A 208 11.38 17.52 4.06
C LEU A 208 12.52 17.50 5.10
N ASP A 209 13.74 17.84 4.71
CA ASP A 209 14.91 17.90 5.62
C ASP A 209 14.81 19.07 6.62
N THR A 210 14.19 20.17 6.18
CA THR A 210 13.87 21.31 7.06
C THR A 210 12.87 20.90 8.15
N LEU A 211 11.89 20.03 7.86
CA LEU A 211 10.99 19.52 8.90
C LEU A 211 11.73 18.70 9.96
N CYS A 212 12.70 17.88 9.55
CA CYS A 212 13.53 17.11 10.48
C CYS A 212 14.33 18.05 11.40
N SER A 213 14.96 19.07 10.82
CA SER A 213 15.75 20.05 11.57
C SER A 213 14.89 20.93 12.50
N ALA A 214 13.72 21.36 12.04
CA ALA A 214 12.84 22.27 12.77
C ALA A 214 12.10 21.60 13.94
N TYR A 215 11.83 20.29 13.85
CA TYR A 215 11.10 19.53 14.87
C TYR A 215 11.96 18.43 15.52
N GLY A 216 13.28 18.65 15.57
CA GLY A 216 14.24 17.69 16.15
C GLY A 216 13.94 17.28 17.59
N ASP A 217 13.25 18.13 18.36
CA ASP A 217 12.86 17.86 19.75
C ASP A 217 11.74 16.82 19.90
N VAL A 218 10.88 16.68 18.90
CA VAL A 218 9.76 15.72 18.88
C VAL A 218 10.01 14.58 17.87
N TRP A 219 11.18 14.57 17.23
CA TRP A 219 11.50 13.60 16.19
C TRP A 219 11.61 12.20 16.78
N SER A 220 10.81 11.28 16.24
CA SER A 220 10.76 9.89 16.69
C SER A 220 11.12 8.96 15.55
N PRO A 221 11.58 7.72 15.82
CA PRO A 221 11.83 6.73 14.77
C PRO A 221 10.61 6.46 13.87
N ARG A 222 9.39 6.66 14.39
CA ARG A 222 8.15 6.53 13.61
C ARG A 222 7.97 7.67 12.60
N LEU A 223 8.36 8.89 12.97
CA LEU A 223 8.37 10.04 12.06
C LEU A 223 9.49 9.91 11.03
N GLU A 224 10.66 9.43 11.45
CA GLU A 224 11.77 9.12 10.54
C GLU A 224 11.33 8.16 9.43
N ILE A 225 10.69 7.03 9.77
CA ILE A 225 10.21 6.08 8.75
C ILE A 225 9.22 6.73 7.77
N GLN A 226 8.33 7.60 8.25
CA GLN A 226 7.37 8.30 7.38
C GLN A 226 8.03 9.36 6.50
N HIS A 227 8.99 10.10 7.04
CA HIS A 227 9.80 11.08 6.31
C HIS A 227 10.60 10.41 5.19
N LEU A 228 11.33 9.33 5.50
CA LEU A 228 12.08 8.56 4.52
C LEU A 228 11.16 7.93 3.47
N GLY A 229 10.00 7.42 3.89
CA GLY A 229 8.98 6.89 2.99
C GLY A 229 8.43 7.95 2.02
N ALA A 230 8.22 9.18 2.50
CA ALA A 230 7.80 10.31 1.68
C ALA A 230 8.88 10.67 0.63
N LYS A 231 10.16 10.76 1.02
CA LYS A 231 11.28 10.99 0.10
C LYS A 231 11.33 9.93 -0.99
N LEU A 232 11.29 8.65 -0.61
CA LEU A 232 11.35 7.54 -1.57
C LEU A 232 10.19 7.57 -2.56
N TYR A 233 8.97 7.83 -2.09
CA TYR A 233 7.81 7.90 -2.96
C TYR A 233 7.90 9.05 -3.98
N LEU A 234 8.31 10.25 -3.53
CA LEU A 234 8.46 11.41 -4.42
C LEU A 234 9.63 11.24 -5.40
N LEU A 235 10.76 10.67 -4.96
CA LEU A 235 11.87 10.30 -5.85
C LEU A 235 11.43 9.27 -6.89
N SER A 236 10.65 8.27 -6.50
CA SER A 236 10.07 7.30 -7.42
C SER A 236 9.12 7.96 -8.43
N LEU A 237 8.35 8.97 -8.02
CA LEU A 237 7.51 9.75 -8.94
C LEU A 237 8.36 10.52 -9.97
N CYS A 238 9.48 11.11 -9.57
CA CYS A 238 10.44 11.71 -10.49
C CYS A 238 11.00 10.68 -11.50
N LEU A 239 11.23 9.44 -11.07
CA LEU A 239 11.62 8.35 -11.98
C LEU A 239 10.52 8.03 -13.00
N THR A 240 9.26 8.01 -12.58
CA THR A 240 8.12 7.82 -13.50
C THR A 240 8.01 8.95 -14.52
N VAL A 241 8.18 10.21 -14.09
CA VAL A 241 8.15 11.39 -14.97
C VAL A 241 9.27 11.34 -16.02
N THR A 242 10.49 11.00 -15.59
CA THR A 242 11.65 10.91 -16.49
C THR A 242 11.58 9.69 -17.42
N SER A 243 11.00 8.56 -16.97
CA SER A 243 10.74 7.37 -17.81
C SER A 243 9.83 7.72 -19.00
N ARG A 244 8.68 8.34 -18.72
CA ARG A 244 7.70 8.76 -19.74
C ARG A 244 8.33 9.58 -20.87
N ARG A 245 9.32 10.41 -20.55
CA ARG A 245 10.02 11.25 -21.53
C ARG A 245 11.04 10.47 -22.37
N ARG A 246 11.76 9.52 -21.79
CA ARG A 246 12.72 8.69 -22.53
C ARG A 246 12.06 7.88 -23.64
N SER A 247 10.81 7.48 -23.43
CA SER A 247 10.01 6.71 -24.38
C SER A 247 9.56 7.51 -25.61
N ARG A 248 9.70 8.85 -25.61
CA ARG A 248 9.29 9.71 -26.73
C ARG A 248 10.49 10.04 -27.65
N PRO A 249 10.40 9.79 -28.97
CA PRO A 249 11.47 10.12 -29.91
C PRO A 249 11.59 11.63 -30.14
N GLY A 250 12.83 12.16 -30.17
CA GLY A 250 13.14 13.49 -30.72
C GLY A 250 13.46 14.62 -29.72
N ASP A 251 13.47 14.37 -28.42
CA ASP A 251 13.63 15.44 -27.42
C ASP A 251 15.10 15.65 -27.00
N LEU A 252 15.61 16.89 -27.11
CA LEU A 252 16.90 17.32 -26.54
C LEU A 252 16.97 17.08 -25.02
N ASP A 253 15.80 16.95 -24.39
CA ASP A 253 15.59 16.67 -22.96
C ASP A 253 15.98 15.24 -22.54
N ARG A 254 16.27 14.32 -23.48
CA ARG A 254 16.51 12.91 -23.16
C ARG A 254 17.77 12.67 -22.32
N THR A 255 18.85 13.39 -22.61
CA THR A 255 20.10 13.27 -21.83
C THR A 255 19.90 13.81 -20.42
N TYR A 256 19.24 14.96 -20.28
CA TYR A 256 18.94 15.56 -18.99
C TYR A 256 18.00 14.69 -18.15
N ALA A 257 16.97 14.10 -18.76
CA ALA A 257 16.10 13.10 -18.11
C ALA A 257 16.87 11.82 -17.70
N THR A 258 17.94 11.49 -18.41
CA THR A 258 18.79 10.35 -18.06
C THR A 258 19.60 10.63 -16.79
N ASP A 259 20.23 11.79 -16.76
CA ASP A 259 21.04 12.23 -15.62
C ASP A 259 20.18 12.51 -14.39
N LEU A 260 19.01 13.15 -14.55
CA LEU A 260 18.08 13.38 -13.45
C LEU A 260 17.66 12.06 -12.79
N ALA A 261 17.26 11.05 -13.55
CA ALA A 261 16.86 9.79 -12.94
C ALA A 261 18.01 9.07 -12.24
N ARG A 262 19.25 9.17 -12.76
CA ARG A 262 20.45 8.66 -12.06
C ARG A 262 20.60 9.36 -10.71
N VAL A 263 20.47 10.68 -10.69
CA VAL A 263 20.51 11.47 -9.46
C VAL A 263 19.38 11.07 -8.50
N SER A 264 18.14 10.91 -8.98
CA SER A 264 17.01 10.47 -8.13
C SER A 264 17.25 9.10 -7.51
N ILE A 265 17.82 8.15 -8.26
CA ILE A 265 18.21 6.82 -7.77
C ILE A 265 19.29 6.91 -6.69
N GLN A 266 20.33 7.72 -6.93
CA GLN A 266 21.43 7.91 -5.98
C GLN A 266 20.96 8.59 -4.68
N LEU A 267 20.12 9.62 -4.77
CA LEU A 267 19.54 10.30 -3.60
C LEU A 267 18.59 9.39 -2.80
N GLY A 268 17.95 8.42 -3.45
CA GLY A 268 17.04 7.50 -2.78
C GLY A 268 17.73 6.38 -2.00
N LEU A 269 18.96 6.02 -2.36
CA LEU A 269 19.74 4.97 -1.67
C LEU A 269 19.82 5.18 -0.14
N PRO A 270 20.32 6.31 0.38
CA PRO A 270 20.41 6.53 1.83
C PRO A 270 19.02 6.51 2.48
N SER A 271 17.99 7.01 1.79
CA SER A 271 16.63 7.02 2.32
C SER A 271 16.06 5.61 2.50
N ALA A 272 16.28 4.73 1.52
CA ALA A 272 15.82 3.33 1.57
C ALA A 272 16.58 2.50 2.62
N VAL A 273 17.90 2.67 2.67
CA VAL A 273 18.77 2.02 3.65
C VAL A 273 18.38 2.42 5.08
N SER A 274 18.29 3.72 5.36
CA SER A 274 17.92 4.24 6.68
C SER A 274 16.51 3.81 7.08
N LEU A 275 15.55 3.72 6.15
CA LEU A 275 14.19 3.29 6.46
C LEU A 275 14.16 1.85 6.98
N ILE A 276 14.83 0.94 6.26
CA ILE A 276 14.94 -0.47 6.63
C ILE A 276 15.72 -0.61 7.94
N HIS A 277 16.78 0.17 8.12
CA HIS A 277 17.56 0.18 9.35
C HIS A 277 16.72 0.59 10.55
N THR A 278 16.04 1.74 10.47
CA THR A 278 15.25 2.32 11.57
C THR A 278 14.13 1.39 12.01
N ILE A 279 13.39 0.77 11.08
CA ILE A 279 12.33 -0.18 11.47
C ILE A 279 12.90 -1.49 12.06
N SER A 280 14.04 -1.96 11.56
CA SER A 280 14.71 -3.15 12.09
C SER A 280 15.30 -2.90 13.47
N GLN A 281 15.84 -1.70 13.71
CA GLN A 281 16.28 -1.24 15.02
C GLN A 281 15.12 -1.18 16.00
N LEU A 282 14.01 -0.52 15.63
CA LEU A 282 12.79 -0.48 16.45
C LEU A 282 12.28 -1.87 16.84
N ASN A 283 12.34 -2.83 15.91
CA ASN A 283 11.91 -4.20 16.19
C ASN A 283 12.81 -4.89 17.22
N ARG A 284 14.13 -4.66 17.15
CA ARG A 284 15.11 -5.20 18.11
C ARG A 284 14.95 -4.58 19.50
N GLU A 285 14.79 -3.26 19.57
CA GLU A 285 14.62 -2.53 20.83
C GLU A 285 13.30 -2.86 21.52
N SER A 286 12.26 -3.18 20.75
CA SER A 286 10.93 -3.52 21.28
C SER A 286 10.79 -5.00 21.68
N ALA A 287 11.82 -5.83 21.54
CA ALA A 287 11.76 -7.23 21.92
C ALA A 287 11.84 -7.37 23.44
N THR A 288 10.80 -7.93 24.07
CA THR A 288 10.81 -8.21 25.52
C THR A 288 11.58 -9.50 25.81
N PRO A 289 12.31 -9.59 26.94
CA PRO A 289 12.98 -10.83 27.34
C PRO A 289 11.92 -11.93 27.58
N GLY A 290 11.86 -12.89 26.65
CA GLY A 290 10.90 -13.99 26.66
C GLY A 290 10.06 -14.13 25.38
N HIS A 291 9.88 -13.06 24.60
CA HIS A 291 9.21 -13.11 23.29
C HIS A 291 10.23 -12.98 22.15
N ARG A 292 10.26 -13.96 21.24
CA ARG A 292 11.17 -13.96 20.07
C ARG A 292 10.82 -12.88 19.03
N GLN A 293 9.68 -12.20 19.17
CA GLN A 293 9.16 -11.21 18.23
C GLN A 293 9.11 -9.82 18.89
N GLY A 294 9.60 -8.80 18.18
CA GLY A 294 9.45 -7.42 18.61
C GLY A 294 8.03 -6.89 18.38
N LEU A 295 7.65 -5.85 19.12
CA LEU A 295 6.29 -5.26 19.07
C LEU A 295 5.94 -4.62 17.72
N VAL A 296 6.90 -4.46 16.81
CA VAL A 296 6.68 -3.89 15.48
C VAL A 296 5.70 -4.72 14.66
N VAL A 297 5.57 -6.04 14.92
CA VAL A 297 4.60 -6.91 14.25
C VAL A 297 3.14 -6.43 14.36
N HIS A 298 2.83 -5.65 15.40
CA HIS A 298 1.51 -5.07 15.66
C HIS A 298 1.34 -3.65 15.09
N TYR A 299 2.35 -3.10 14.42
CA TYR A 299 2.26 -1.76 13.85
C TYR A 299 1.25 -1.73 12.69
N PRO A 300 0.71 -0.53 12.38
CA PRO A 300 -0.10 -0.33 11.19
C PRO A 300 0.56 -0.89 9.93
N LYS A 301 -0.26 -1.45 9.04
CA LYS A 301 0.16 -2.09 7.79
C LYS A 301 1.02 -1.20 6.89
N PHE A 302 0.80 0.11 6.93
CA PHE A 302 1.55 1.05 6.09
C PHE A 302 3.06 1.06 6.38
N TYR A 303 3.50 0.76 7.61
CA TYR A 303 4.93 0.70 7.90
C TYR A 303 5.61 -0.41 7.10
N PHE A 304 4.98 -1.59 6.99
CA PHE A 304 5.50 -2.69 6.20
C PHE A 304 5.46 -2.41 4.70
N ARG A 305 4.42 -1.70 4.23
CA ARG A 305 4.32 -1.21 2.84
C ARG A 305 5.52 -0.33 2.48
N LEU A 306 5.94 0.56 3.38
CA LEU A 306 7.12 1.39 3.17
C LEU A 306 8.43 0.59 3.11
N VAL A 307 8.56 -0.49 3.89
CA VAL A 307 9.73 -1.39 3.78
C VAL A 307 9.75 -2.11 2.43
N VAL A 308 8.62 -2.63 1.97
CA VAL A 308 8.51 -3.25 0.64
C VAL A 308 8.87 -2.24 -0.45
N PHE A 309 8.38 -1.00 -0.34
CA PHE A 309 8.74 0.09 -1.24
C PHE A 309 10.24 0.37 -1.25
N ALA A 310 10.88 0.45 -0.08
CA ALA A 310 12.32 0.64 0.03
C ALA A 310 13.12 -0.50 -0.62
N VAL A 311 12.71 -1.76 -0.41
CA VAL A 311 13.35 -2.93 -1.05
C VAL A 311 13.26 -2.86 -2.56
N VAL A 312 12.08 -2.56 -3.12
CA VAL A 312 11.90 -2.40 -4.57
C VAL A 312 12.75 -1.24 -5.10
N PHE A 313 12.87 -0.14 -4.36
CA PHE A 313 13.74 0.97 -4.74
C PHE A 313 15.22 0.56 -4.77
N LEU A 314 15.70 -0.20 -3.78
CA LEU A 314 17.06 -0.74 -3.76
C LEU A 314 17.32 -1.72 -4.92
N MET A 315 16.33 -2.53 -5.28
CA MET A 315 16.41 -3.40 -6.46
C MET A 315 16.53 -2.59 -7.75
N LYS A 316 15.77 -1.49 -7.86
CA LYS A 316 15.92 -0.55 -8.98
C LYS A 316 17.30 0.09 -9.02
N PHE A 317 17.85 0.48 -7.87
CA PHE A 317 19.21 1.01 -7.74
C PHE A 317 20.24 0.02 -8.29
N LEU A 318 20.22 -1.24 -7.82
CA LEU A 318 21.15 -2.29 -8.25
C LEU A 318 21.11 -2.56 -9.76
N ARG A 319 19.93 -2.42 -10.38
CA ARG A 319 19.74 -2.60 -11.82
C ARG A 319 20.17 -1.39 -12.65
N ALA A 320 19.80 -0.19 -12.20
CA ALA A 320 19.96 1.02 -13.00
C ALA A 320 21.38 1.62 -12.93
N ALA A 321 22.16 1.28 -11.91
CA ALA A 321 23.51 1.78 -11.71
C ALA A 321 24.53 0.62 -11.58
N PRO A 322 24.78 -0.15 -12.65
CA PRO A 322 25.73 -1.27 -12.59
C PRO A 322 27.16 -0.81 -12.25
N GLY A 323 27.53 0.42 -12.63
CA GLY A 323 28.81 1.04 -12.30
C GLY A 323 28.84 1.86 -11.00
N ALA A 324 27.83 1.77 -10.14
CA ALA A 324 27.88 2.39 -8.82
C ALA A 324 29.03 1.83 -7.98
N ALA A 325 29.47 2.60 -6.97
CA ALA A 325 30.52 2.17 -6.06
C ALA A 325 30.18 0.80 -5.46
N ARG A 326 31.20 -0.06 -5.34
CA ARG A 326 31.02 -1.42 -4.80
C ARG A 326 30.40 -1.39 -3.40
N GLU A 327 30.79 -0.42 -2.58
CA GLU A 327 30.27 -0.19 -1.24
C GLU A 327 28.75 0.05 -1.25
N ASP A 328 28.25 0.93 -2.12
CA ASP A 328 26.82 1.23 -2.22
C ASP A 328 25.99 0.01 -2.65
N ARG A 329 26.55 -0.82 -3.54
CA ARG A 329 25.90 -2.06 -4.00
C ARG A 329 25.84 -3.11 -2.89
N GLU A 330 26.92 -3.28 -2.16
CA GLU A 330 26.97 -4.18 -0.99
C GLU A 330 26.02 -3.68 0.11
N LEU A 331 25.96 -2.37 0.33
CA LEU A 331 25.05 -1.74 1.28
C LEU A 331 23.58 -2.00 0.92
N ALA A 332 23.20 -1.78 -0.35
CA ALA A 332 21.85 -2.06 -0.83
C ALA A 332 21.48 -3.54 -0.67
N SER A 333 22.36 -4.46 -1.08
CA SER A 333 22.14 -5.90 -1.00
C SER A 333 22.00 -6.38 0.46
N SER A 334 22.83 -5.85 1.36
CA SER A 334 22.77 -6.13 2.80
C SER A 334 21.44 -5.66 3.43
N HIS A 335 20.92 -4.51 3.02
CA HIS A 335 19.65 -3.99 3.53
C HIS A 335 18.44 -4.74 2.96
N ILE A 336 18.49 -5.21 1.71
CA ILE A 336 17.48 -6.14 1.17
C ILE A 336 17.45 -7.42 2.02
N ALA A 337 18.61 -8.01 2.33
CA ALA A 337 18.70 -9.19 3.20
C ALA A 337 18.23 -8.92 4.64
N THR A 338 18.42 -7.69 5.13
CA THR A 338 17.92 -7.27 6.46
C THR A 338 16.39 -7.15 6.47
N ALA A 339 15.78 -6.57 5.44
CA ALA A 339 14.33 -6.53 5.28
C ALA A 339 13.72 -7.94 5.18
N HIS A 340 14.35 -8.83 4.39
CA HIS A 340 13.94 -10.24 4.30
C HIS A 340 13.93 -10.92 5.69
N ARG A 341 15.03 -10.78 6.45
CA ARG A 341 15.13 -11.34 7.81
C ARG A 341 14.10 -10.74 8.76
N LEU A 342 13.80 -9.44 8.63
CA LEU A 342 12.76 -8.79 9.43
C LEU A 342 11.40 -9.44 9.19
N PHE A 343 10.97 -9.60 7.94
CA PHE A 343 9.70 -10.23 7.60
C PHE A 343 9.66 -11.72 8.00
N ALA A 344 10.74 -12.46 7.77
CA ALA A 344 10.85 -13.86 8.18
C ALA A 344 10.79 -14.04 9.72
N SER A 345 11.16 -13.02 10.50
CA SER A 345 11.13 -13.09 11.96
C SER A 345 9.72 -13.01 12.58
N PHE A 346 8.71 -12.53 11.84
CA PHE A 346 7.36 -12.32 12.35
C PHE A 346 6.53 -13.61 12.53
N GLY A 347 7.16 -14.78 12.50
CA GLY A 347 6.52 -16.08 12.75
C GLY A 347 5.59 -16.53 11.62
N PRO A 348 4.68 -17.48 11.87
CA PRO A 348 3.88 -18.14 10.83
C PRO A 348 2.73 -17.28 10.28
N ALA A 349 2.78 -15.95 10.46
CA ALA A 349 1.82 -15.06 9.82
C ALA A 349 2.01 -15.15 8.29
N ARG A 350 1.09 -15.86 7.63
CA ARG A 350 1.19 -16.22 6.20
C ARG A 350 1.54 -15.02 5.32
N ASP A 351 0.98 -13.85 5.59
CA ASP A 351 1.24 -12.63 4.81
C ASP A 351 2.71 -12.20 4.84
N PHE A 352 3.39 -12.25 5.98
CA PHE A 352 4.77 -11.79 6.10
C PHE A 352 5.79 -12.80 5.57
N VAL A 353 5.51 -14.09 5.78
CA VAL A 353 6.29 -15.18 5.17
C VAL A 353 6.26 -15.03 3.65
N ARG A 354 5.06 -14.81 3.09
CA ARG A 354 4.87 -14.61 1.66
C ARG A 354 5.60 -13.37 1.12
N VAL A 355 5.60 -12.27 1.87
CA VAL A 355 6.41 -11.09 1.53
C VAL A 355 7.89 -11.43 1.50
N ALA A 356 8.40 -12.20 2.47
CA ALA A 356 9.80 -12.62 2.51
C ALA A 356 10.15 -13.52 1.31
N GLU A 357 9.30 -14.49 0.96
CA GLU A 357 9.46 -15.35 -0.22
C GLU A 357 9.56 -14.50 -1.49
N VAL A 358 8.60 -13.58 -1.71
CA VAL A 358 8.63 -12.68 -2.87
C VAL A 358 9.89 -11.81 -2.90
N MET A 359 10.37 -11.32 -1.74
CA MET A 359 11.64 -10.58 -1.67
C MET A 359 12.85 -11.45 -2.05
N ALA A 360 12.89 -12.70 -1.59
CA ALA A 360 13.95 -13.64 -1.93
C ALA A 360 13.97 -13.94 -3.43
N ASP A 361 12.79 -14.09 -4.03
CA ASP A 361 12.62 -14.40 -5.45
C ASP A 361 13.02 -13.22 -6.34
N MET A 362 12.58 -12.01 -5.98
CA MET A 362 13.07 -10.80 -6.64
C MET A 362 14.59 -10.66 -6.54
N ALA A 363 15.17 -10.98 -5.38
CA ALA A 363 16.62 -10.89 -5.20
C ALA A 363 17.40 -11.88 -6.06
N ARG A 364 16.89 -13.11 -6.27
CA ARG A 364 17.51 -14.11 -7.15
C ARG A 364 17.46 -13.70 -8.62
N ASN A 365 16.39 -13.04 -9.04
CA ASN A 365 16.17 -12.65 -10.44
C ASN A 365 16.72 -11.25 -10.80
N LEU A 366 17.48 -10.60 -9.91
CA LEU A 366 18.02 -9.25 -10.12
C LEU A 366 18.98 -9.12 -11.33
N GLY A 367 19.56 -10.23 -11.79
CA GLY A 367 20.60 -10.26 -12.84
C GLY A 367 20.27 -11.09 -14.08
N VAL A 368 19.06 -11.65 -14.19
CA VAL A 368 18.65 -12.33 -15.44
C VAL A 368 18.26 -11.23 -16.43
N ASP A 369 19.05 -11.10 -17.48
CA ASP A 369 18.85 -10.14 -18.58
C ASP A 369 17.47 -10.38 -19.23
N ASP A 370 16.48 -9.62 -18.77
CA ASP A 370 15.24 -9.46 -19.51
C ASP A 370 15.55 -8.47 -20.63
N ALA A 371 15.50 -8.95 -21.88
CA ALA A 371 15.48 -8.10 -23.06
C ALA A 371 14.57 -6.89 -22.79
N PRO A 372 14.95 -5.67 -23.19
CA PRO A 372 14.16 -4.49 -22.89
C PRO A 372 12.74 -4.74 -23.38
N ARG A 373 11.81 -4.94 -22.44
CA ARG A 373 10.38 -4.82 -22.74
C ARG A 373 10.24 -3.48 -23.46
N ASP A 374 9.55 -3.50 -24.59
CA ASP A 374 9.16 -2.26 -25.26
C ASP A 374 8.63 -1.31 -24.19
N SER A 375 9.09 -0.07 -24.21
CA SER A 375 8.72 0.96 -23.22
C SER A 375 7.19 1.15 -23.08
N ALA A 376 6.41 0.57 -24.00
CA ALA A 376 4.96 0.46 -23.97
C ALA A 376 4.41 -0.38 -22.79
N ASP A 377 5.16 -1.34 -22.25
CA ASP A 377 4.69 -2.26 -21.20
C ASP A 377 4.93 -1.75 -19.76
N ALA A 378 5.65 -0.64 -19.60
CA ALA A 378 5.94 -0.09 -18.27
C ALA A 378 4.69 0.54 -17.65
N VAL A 379 4.37 0.17 -16.40
CA VAL A 379 3.25 0.77 -15.67
C VAL A 379 3.63 2.20 -15.28
N GLU A 380 3.22 3.18 -16.07
CA GLU A 380 3.54 4.58 -15.80
C GLU A 380 2.38 5.33 -15.14
N THR A 381 1.16 4.81 -15.17
CA THR A 381 -0.07 5.52 -14.75
C THR A 381 -0.28 5.62 -13.23
N ARG A 382 0.57 4.96 -12.43
CA ARG A 382 0.41 4.80 -10.96
C ARG A 382 1.30 5.73 -10.14
N LEU A 383 1.54 6.96 -10.62
CA LEU A 383 2.35 7.98 -9.92
C LEU A 383 3.71 7.42 -9.42
N GLY A 384 4.06 7.63 -8.16
CA GLY A 384 5.29 7.09 -7.56
C GLY A 384 5.22 5.59 -7.27
N ALA A 385 4.03 5.00 -7.25
CA ALA A 385 3.88 3.55 -7.08
C ALA A 385 4.17 2.78 -8.38
N SER A 386 4.19 3.42 -9.54
CA SER A 386 4.57 2.84 -10.84
C SER A 386 5.81 1.93 -10.75
N LEU A 387 6.81 2.31 -9.95
CA LEU A 387 8.00 1.51 -9.71
C LEU A 387 7.70 0.14 -9.05
N LEU A 388 6.81 0.11 -8.06
CA LEU A 388 6.33 -1.13 -7.45
C LEU A 388 5.65 -2.03 -8.48
N TYR A 389 4.69 -1.47 -9.22
CA TYR A 389 3.91 -2.22 -10.20
C TYR A 389 4.77 -2.79 -11.32
N ASP A 390 5.69 -1.99 -11.86
CA ASP A 390 6.65 -2.42 -12.89
C ASP A 390 7.55 -3.56 -12.36
N THR A 391 8.07 -3.43 -11.13
CA THR A 391 8.94 -4.46 -10.55
C THR A 391 8.19 -5.77 -10.31
N MET A 392 6.96 -5.71 -9.78
CA MET A 392 6.13 -6.89 -9.53
C MET A 392 5.67 -7.55 -10.84
N GLY A 393 5.31 -6.76 -11.86
CA GLY A 393 4.92 -7.28 -13.18
C GLY A 393 6.05 -8.04 -13.88
N ARG A 394 7.31 -7.61 -13.70
CA ARG A 394 8.50 -8.32 -14.22
C ARG A 394 8.70 -9.67 -13.54
N LEU A 395 8.51 -9.75 -12.21
CA LEU A 395 8.63 -11.01 -11.47
C LEU A 395 7.61 -12.05 -11.98
N ARG A 396 6.36 -11.64 -12.24
CA ARG A 396 5.32 -12.52 -12.78
C ARG A 396 5.65 -13.04 -14.18
N GLY A 397 6.18 -12.17 -15.05
CA GLY A 397 6.60 -12.57 -16.41
C GLY A 397 7.72 -13.61 -16.40
N SER A 398 8.68 -13.48 -15.48
CA SER A 398 9.78 -14.45 -15.32
C SER A 398 9.28 -15.82 -14.84
N SER A 399 8.35 -15.85 -13.87
CA SER A 399 7.75 -17.10 -13.38
C SER A 399 7.02 -17.86 -14.48
N ARG A 400 6.23 -17.16 -15.30
CA ARG A 400 5.44 -17.78 -16.38
C ARG A 400 6.33 -18.35 -17.49
N ARG A 401 7.41 -17.66 -17.85
CA ARG A 401 8.39 -18.16 -18.84
C ARG A 401 9.16 -19.38 -18.35
N SER A 402 9.44 -19.47 -17.04
CA SER A 402 10.12 -20.63 -16.46
C SER A 402 9.22 -21.88 -16.43
N GLY A 403 7.90 -21.73 -16.39
CA GLY A 403 6.95 -22.84 -16.49
C GLY A 403 6.74 -23.34 -17.93
N GLU A 404 6.76 -22.44 -18.91
CA GLU A 404 6.64 -22.81 -20.34
C GLU A 404 7.90 -23.50 -20.90
N SER A 405 9.06 -23.38 -20.24
CA SER A 405 10.31 -24.03 -20.68
C SER A 405 10.48 -25.50 -20.26
N ASP A 406 9.64 -26.01 -19.35
CA ASP A 406 9.70 -27.42 -18.90
C ASP A 406 8.71 -28.34 -19.66
N ASP A 407 7.75 -27.78 -20.40
CA ASP A 407 6.90 -28.53 -21.34
C ASP A 407 7.47 -28.50 -22.76
N GLY A 408 8.69 -29.02 -22.89
CA GLY A 408 9.30 -29.27 -24.19
C GLY A 408 8.90 -30.64 -24.73
N SER A 409 7.81 -30.72 -25.52
CA SER A 409 7.77 -31.40 -26.84
C SER A 409 6.35 -31.76 -27.32
N ALA A 410 5.89 -31.08 -28.37
CA ALA A 410 4.94 -31.66 -29.32
C ALA A 410 5.44 -31.37 -30.76
N PRO A 411 5.31 -32.34 -31.68
CA PRO A 411 6.07 -32.36 -32.92
C PRO A 411 5.52 -31.38 -33.96
N SER A 412 6.45 -30.90 -34.79
CA SER A 412 6.20 -30.36 -36.12
C SER A 412 5.14 -31.16 -36.87
N ALA A 413 4.07 -30.49 -37.31
CA ALA A 413 3.21 -30.96 -38.38
C ALA A 413 2.96 -29.82 -39.35
N ALA A 414 3.25 -30.12 -40.60
CA ALA A 414 3.24 -29.25 -41.76
C ALA A 414 1.85 -28.75 -42.15
N SER A 415 1.85 -27.60 -42.82
CA SER A 415 0.92 -27.09 -43.82
C SER A 415 -0.30 -27.96 -44.21
N ALA A 416 -1.49 -27.39 -44.03
CA ALA A 416 -2.56 -27.48 -45.01
C ALA A 416 -3.43 -26.21 -44.92
N GLY A 417 -3.39 -25.38 -45.97
CA GLY A 417 -4.41 -24.35 -46.16
C GLY A 417 -5.72 -24.99 -46.63
N ILE A 418 -6.84 -24.32 -46.38
CA ILE A 418 -8.04 -24.29 -47.23
C ILE A 418 -8.86 -23.05 -46.83
N GLU A 419 -9.50 -22.50 -47.85
CA GLU A 419 -10.09 -21.19 -48.03
C GLU A 419 -11.44 -20.96 -47.31
N ALA A 420 -11.85 -19.70 -47.37
CA ALA A 420 -13.08 -19.10 -46.87
C ALA A 420 -14.39 -19.53 -47.55
N ARG A 421 -15.50 -19.43 -46.79
CA ARG A 421 -16.92 -19.10 -47.13
C ARG A 421 -17.73 -19.41 -45.84
N GLY A 422 -18.70 -18.66 -45.34
CA GLY A 422 -19.63 -17.69 -45.89
C GLY A 422 -21.06 -18.08 -45.42
N SER A 423 -21.74 -17.16 -44.72
CA SER A 423 -23.20 -16.99 -44.49
C SER A 423 -24.03 -17.96 -43.62
N ASP A 424 -24.67 -17.34 -42.61
CA ASP A 424 -26.12 -17.28 -42.33
C ASP A 424 -26.87 -18.38 -41.52
N ASP A 425 -27.26 -17.94 -40.31
CA ASP A 425 -28.65 -17.81 -39.80
C ASP A 425 -29.31 -18.91 -38.94
N ALA A 426 -30.17 -18.40 -38.04
CA ALA A 426 -31.24 -19.00 -37.25
C ALA A 426 -30.93 -19.77 -35.95
N GLY A 427 -31.52 -19.26 -34.86
CA GLY A 427 -31.34 -19.71 -33.49
C GLY A 427 -32.27 -20.83 -33.03
N THR A 428 -32.05 -21.31 -31.80
CA THR A 428 -33.05 -22.02 -30.99
C THR A 428 -32.71 -21.89 -29.49
N VAL A 429 -33.76 -21.88 -28.70
CA VAL A 429 -33.90 -21.48 -27.30
C VAL A 429 -33.91 -22.71 -26.35
N LEU A 430 -33.33 -22.54 -25.14
CA LEU A 430 -33.55 -23.20 -23.83
C LEU A 430 -33.78 -24.73 -23.73
N HIS A 431 -32.96 -25.42 -22.92
CA HIS A 431 -33.34 -25.85 -21.54
C HIS A 431 -32.24 -26.61 -20.78
N ASN A 432 -32.09 -26.21 -19.50
CA ASN A 432 -31.70 -26.89 -18.25
C ASN A 432 -31.02 -28.28 -18.18
N ALA A 433 -30.24 -28.38 -17.08
CA ALA A 433 -29.77 -29.55 -16.29
C ALA A 433 -28.25 -29.73 -16.42
N ALA A 434 -27.45 -29.96 -15.37
CA ALA A 434 -27.69 -30.44 -14.03
C ALA A 434 -26.51 -30.04 -13.11
N GLU A 435 -26.81 -29.94 -11.81
CA GLU A 435 -26.07 -30.49 -10.67
C GLU A 435 -24.59 -30.87 -10.87
N MET A 436 -23.70 -30.33 -10.03
CA MET A 436 -22.50 -31.06 -9.64
C MET A 436 -22.25 -30.99 -8.14
N ASP A 437 -22.00 -32.19 -7.65
CA ASP A 437 -22.16 -32.72 -6.32
C ASP A 437 -20.93 -32.43 -5.44
N PHE A 438 -21.19 -32.20 -4.15
CA PHE A 438 -20.19 -32.05 -3.11
C PHE A 438 -19.90 -33.44 -2.53
N SER A 439 -18.74 -34.01 -2.79
CA SER A 439 -18.29 -35.15 -1.98
C SER A 439 -16.77 -35.27 -1.83
N LEU A 440 -16.35 -35.19 -0.55
CA LEU A 440 -15.34 -36.01 0.14
C LEU A 440 -13.86 -35.79 -0.29
N TRP A 441 -12.97 -35.10 0.44
CA TRP A 441 -12.42 -35.36 1.79
C TRP A 441 -12.23 -36.85 2.16
N CYS A 442 -11.01 -37.37 1.93
CA CYS A 442 -10.30 -38.32 2.81
C CYS A 442 -8.79 -38.42 2.43
N SER A 443 -7.89 -38.33 3.43
CA SER A 443 -6.41 -38.54 3.39
C SER A 443 -6.06 -40.01 3.76
N PRO A 444 -4.80 -40.46 4.08
CA PRO A 444 -3.41 -39.98 3.85
C PRO A 444 -2.37 -41.08 3.40
N GLY A 445 -1.11 -40.69 3.11
CA GLY A 445 0.12 -41.55 3.05
C GLY A 445 0.60 -41.87 1.62
N THR A 446 1.85 -41.67 1.18
CA THR A 446 3.13 -42.16 1.73
C THR A 446 4.31 -41.42 1.06
N SER A 447 5.42 -41.26 1.78
CA SER A 447 6.66 -40.56 1.37
C SER A 447 7.50 -41.27 0.30
N SER A 448 8.06 -40.53 -0.67
CA SER A 448 9.40 -40.81 -1.20
C SER A 448 10.07 -39.54 -1.74
N ASN A 449 11.34 -39.35 -1.36
CA ASN A 449 12.22 -38.25 -1.74
C ASN A 449 12.35 -38.08 -3.27
N ALA A 450 12.16 -36.85 -3.75
CA ALA A 450 12.68 -36.37 -5.04
C ALA A 450 12.95 -34.86 -4.97
N VAL A 451 13.92 -34.44 -5.76
CA VAL A 451 14.65 -33.17 -5.74
C VAL A 451 13.76 -31.97 -6.07
N SER A 452 14.09 -30.82 -5.45
CA SER A 452 13.34 -29.56 -5.41
C SER A 452 12.90 -29.00 -6.77
N GLU A 453 11.60 -29.11 -7.05
CA GLU A 453 10.87 -28.28 -8.04
C GLU A 453 10.67 -26.84 -7.52
N PRO A 454 10.50 -25.84 -8.40
CA PRO A 454 10.11 -24.49 -7.99
C PRO A 454 8.72 -24.53 -7.32
N GLN A 455 8.62 -23.93 -6.13
CA GLN A 455 7.47 -24.13 -5.24
C GLN A 455 6.15 -23.61 -5.84
N PRO A 456 5.03 -24.37 -5.73
CA PRO A 456 3.68 -23.93 -6.11
C PRO A 456 3.16 -22.73 -5.30
N ASN A 457 3.92 -22.26 -4.30
CA ASN A 457 3.56 -21.14 -3.43
C ASN A 457 3.96 -19.75 -3.99
N LEU A 458 4.76 -19.70 -5.07
CA LEU A 458 5.21 -18.44 -5.65
C LEU A 458 4.10 -17.67 -6.38
N GLU A 459 3.23 -18.38 -7.11
CA GLU A 459 2.06 -17.78 -7.76
C GLU A 459 1.08 -17.23 -6.73
N ASP A 460 0.85 -17.97 -5.63
CA ASP A 460 0.14 -17.49 -4.44
C ASP A 460 0.79 -16.23 -3.83
N GLY A 461 2.12 -16.18 -3.85
CA GLY A 461 2.97 -15.05 -3.49
C GLY A 461 2.65 -13.78 -4.26
N LEU A 462 2.65 -13.91 -5.58
CA LEU A 462 2.35 -12.86 -6.54
C LEU A 462 0.87 -12.47 -6.53
N ASP A 463 -0.03 -13.43 -6.30
CA ASP A 463 -1.47 -13.21 -6.18
C ASP A 463 -1.85 -12.41 -4.94
N CYS A 464 -1.00 -12.43 -3.91
CA CYS A 464 -1.10 -11.49 -2.80
C CYS A 464 -0.93 -10.04 -3.27
N PHE A 465 -0.13 -9.78 -4.30
CA PHE A 465 0.07 -8.45 -4.88
C PHE A 465 -0.78 -8.23 -6.14
N ARG A 466 -1.89 -8.95 -6.34
CA ARG A 466 -2.86 -8.64 -7.41
C ARG A 466 -3.47 -7.25 -7.20
N TRP A 467 -2.81 -6.23 -7.72
CA TRP A 467 -3.35 -4.88 -7.74
C TRP A 467 -4.21 -4.71 -8.99
N MET A 468 -5.51 -5.01 -8.90
CA MET A 468 -6.53 -4.73 -9.94
C MET A 468 -6.10 -5.01 -11.40
N SER A 469 -6.18 -6.27 -11.81
CA SER A 469 -6.77 -6.79 -13.07
C SER A 469 -6.58 -8.31 -12.98
N ASP A 470 -7.58 -9.16 -13.17
CA ASP A 470 -8.22 -9.37 -14.46
C ASP A 470 -9.77 -9.53 -14.38
N ASP A 471 -10.34 -9.65 -13.17
CA ASP A 471 -11.77 -9.96 -13.00
C ASP A 471 -12.70 -8.75 -13.18
N MET A 472 -12.26 -7.53 -12.87
CA MET A 472 -13.09 -6.31 -13.03
C MET A 472 -13.26 -5.83 -14.48
N LEU A 473 -12.34 -6.19 -15.39
CA LEU A 473 -12.52 -5.92 -16.82
C LEU A 473 -13.39 -6.99 -17.49
N ALA A 474 -13.32 -8.24 -17.02
CA ALA A 474 -14.22 -9.31 -17.46
C ALA A 474 -15.66 -9.11 -16.95
N GLU A 475 -15.86 -8.57 -15.75
CA GLU A 475 -17.19 -8.23 -15.21
C GLU A 475 -17.77 -6.92 -15.77
N MET A 476 -16.95 -5.95 -16.20
CA MET A 476 -17.45 -4.72 -16.85
C MET A 476 -17.68 -4.86 -18.37
N LEU A 477 -17.13 -5.89 -19.01
CA LEU A 477 -17.34 -6.16 -20.45
C LEU A 477 -18.40 -7.24 -20.70
N ASN A 478 -19.04 -7.75 -19.65
CA ASN A 478 -20.21 -8.64 -19.73
C ASN A 478 -21.47 -7.97 -19.12
N LEU A 479 -21.73 -6.72 -19.52
CA LEU A 479 -23.05 -6.09 -19.46
C LEU A 479 -23.40 -5.48 -20.83
#